data_AF-A0A6J4V1Q7-F1
#
_entry.id   AF-A0A6J4V1Q7-F1
#
_cell.length_a   1.000
_cell.length_b   1.000
_cell.length_c   1.000
_cell.angle_alpha   90.00
_cell.angle_beta   90.00
_cell.angle_gamma   90.00
#
_symmetry.space_group_name_H-M   'P 1'
#
loop_
_entity.id
_entity.type
_entity.pdbx_description
1 polymer ?
#
loop_
_entity_poly.entity_id
_entity_poly.type
_entity_poly.pdbx_seq_one_letter_code
_entity_poly.pdbx_strand_id
1 'polypeptide(L)'
;MRQGYLETLLEIKLMQSTETSQGISDLEYNLLTVLQNKAEALQAYDTYIQDAQSADSHPCVELFQKLQQSDMQQVQEIRHHLQEVMQKGKM
;
A
#
# COMPACT_ATOMS: atom_id res chain seq x y z
N MET A 1 4.60 -8.24 -12.24
CA MET A 1 4.16 -7.08 -11.44
C MET A 1 2.99 -7.39 -10.51
N ARG A 2 2.00 -8.22 -10.89
CA ARG A 2 0.88 -8.63 -9.99
C ARG A 2 1.27 -9.26 -8.64
N GLN A 3 2.46 -9.84 -8.53
CA GLN A 3 2.85 -10.64 -7.36
C GLN A 3 3.28 -9.80 -6.14
N GLY A 4 3.96 -8.67 -6.34
CA GLY A 4 4.46 -7.85 -5.23
C GLY A 4 3.39 -7.11 -4.43
N TYR A 5 2.24 -6.84 -5.06
CA TYR A 5 1.09 -6.22 -4.39
C TYR A 5 0.41 -7.18 -3.39
N LEU A 6 0.16 -8.42 -3.83
CA LEU A 6 -0.47 -9.44 -3.01
C LEU A 6 0.40 -9.83 -1.81
N GLU A 7 1.72 -9.85 -1.99
CA GLU A 7 2.68 -10.02 -0.88
C GLU A 7 2.56 -8.88 0.14
N THR A 8 2.48 -7.63 -0.33
CA THR A 8 2.33 -6.46 0.56
C THR A 8 1.02 -6.51 1.36
N LEU A 9 -0.09 -6.89 0.73
CA LEU A 9 -1.35 -7.10 1.44
C LEU A 9 -1.28 -8.22 2.48
N LEU A 10 -0.61 -9.33 2.15
CA LEU A 10 -0.41 -10.43 3.08
C LEU A 10 0.41 -9.98 4.30
N GLU A 11 1.50 -9.24 4.05
CA GLU A 11 2.35 -8.66 5.10
C GLU A 11 1.56 -7.74 6.03
N ILE A 12 0.74 -6.82 5.48
CA ILE A 12 -0.12 -5.92 6.27
C ILE A 12 -1.10 -6.73 7.12
N LYS A 13 -1.76 -7.73 6.54
CA LYS A 13 -2.76 -8.56 7.24
C LYS A 13 -2.12 -9.41 8.34
N LEU A 14 -0.91 -9.90 8.13
CA LEU A 14 -0.13 -10.62 9.15
C LEU A 14 0.26 -9.67 10.29
N MET A 15 0.74 -8.47 9.99
CA MET A 15 1.09 -7.45 11.00
C MET A 15 -0.13 -6.98 11.83
N GLN A 16 -1.32 -6.90 11.22
CA GLN A 16 -2.57 -6.64 11.94
C GLN A 16 -3.00 -7.81 12.83
N SER A 17 -2.70 -9.05 12.46
CA SER A 17 -3.10 -10.25 13.22
C SER A 17 -2.19 -10.55 14.41
N THR A 18 -0.98 -9.99 14.43
CA THR A 18 -0.01 -10.13 15.53
C THR A 18 -0.25 -9.14 16.67
N GLU A 19 -1.51 -8.95 17.08
CA GLU A 19 -1.89 -8.25 18.33
C GLU A 19 -1.47 -9.07 19.57
N THR A 20 -0.20 -9.44 19.66
CA THR A 20 0.34 -10.23 20.77
C THR A 20 0.74 -9.31 21.92
N SER A 21 -0.16 -9.19 22.89
CA SER A 21 0.04 -8.81 24.31
C SER A 21 0.63 -7.43 24.66
N GLN A 22 1.21 -6.69 23.73
CA GLN A 22 1.58 -5.28 23.84
C GLN A 22 1.00 -4.60 22.61
N GLY A 23 -0.07 -3.82 22.77
CA GLY A 23 -0.69 -3.10 21.65
C GLY A 23 0.34 -2.27 20.88
N ILE A 24 0.13 -2.14 19.57
CA ILE A 24 0.99 -1.30 18.73
C ILE A 24 0.83 0.17 19.11
N SER A 25 1.89 0.96 18.94
CA SER A 25 1.87 2.41 19.13
C SER A 25 1.02 3.12 18.07
N ASP A 26 0.54 4.32 18.39
CA ASP A 26 -0.19 5.16 17.44
C ASP A 26 0.61 5.41 16.15
N LEU A 27 1.94 5.53 16.25
CA LEU A 27 2.80 5.74 15.09
C LEU A 27 2.83 4.51 14.17
N GLU A 28 2.95 3.32 14.74
CA GLU A 28 2.90 2.05 14.00
C GLU A 28 1.53 1.86 13.34
N TYR A 29 0.45 2.10 14.09
CA TYR A 29 -0.92 2.04 13.58
C TYR A 29 -1.13 3.02 12.41
N ASN A 30 -0.63 4.25 12.53
CA ASN A 30 -0.75 5.25 11.48
C ASN A 30 -0.02 4.83 10.20
N LEU A 31 1.22 4.34 10.31
CA LEU A 31 1.99 3.86 9.16
C LEU A 31 1.34 2.64 8.50
N LEU A 32 0.84 1.70 9.30
CA LEU A 32 0.10 0.54 8.82
C LEU A 32 -1.19 0.93 8.09
N THR A 33 -1.90 1.93 8.62
CA THR A 33 -3.12 2.48 8.00
C THR A 33 -2.82 3.11 6.64
N VAL A 34 -1.73 3.89 6.53
CA VAL A 34 -1.32 4.47 5.25
C VAL A 34 -0.94 3.38 4.25
N LEU A 35 -0.22 2.34 4.69
CA LEU A 35 0.09 1.18 3.84
C LEU A 35 -1.16 0.47 3.34
N GLN A 36 -2.14 0.20 4.21
CA GLN A 36 -3.40 -0.43 3.85
C GLN A 36 -4.14 0.37 2.77
N ASN A 37 -4.29 1.68 2.97
CA ASN A 37 -5.00 2.54 2.01
C ASN A 37 -4.34 2.56 0.63
N LYS A 38 -3.00 2.66 0.59
CA LYS A 38 -2.24 2.61 -0.67
C LYS A 38 -2.29 1.24 -1.32
N ALA A 39 -2.26 0.20 -0.51
CA ALA A 39 -2.43 -1.14 -1.01
C ALA A 39 -3.82 -1.28 -1.68
N GLU A 40 -4.90 -0.89 -1.03
CA GLU A 40 -6.23 -0.95 -1.64
C GLU A 40 -6.33 -0.17 -2.96
N ALA A 41 -5.70 1.01 -3.04
CA ALA A 41 -5.60 1.77 -4.29
C ALA A 41 -4.87 0.99 -5.39
N LEU A 42 -3.74 0.35 -5.07
CA LEU A 42 -2.98 -0.50 -6.00
C LEU A 42 -3.81 -1.66 -6.56
N GLN A 43 -4.70 -2.27 -5.77
CA GLN A 43 -5.62 -3.30 -6.25
C GLN A 43 -6.62 -2.74 -7.27
N ALA A 44 -7.09 -1.53 -7.01
CA ALA A 44 -8.18 -0.92 -7.76
C ALA A 44 -7.71 -0.33 -9.09
N TYR A 45 -6.43 0.09 -9.19
CA TYR A 45 -5.91 0.71 -10.41
C TYR A 45 -6.02 -0.18 -11.65
N ASP A 46 -5.87 -1.51 -11.53
CA ASP A 46 -6.05 -2.40 -12.67
C ASP A 46 -7.47 -2.25 -13.26
N THR A 47 -8.50 -2.25 -12.41
CA THR A 47 -9.90 -2.03 -12.82
C THR A 47 -10.09 -0.61 -13.37
N TYR A 48 -9.54 0.42 -12.71
CA TYR A 48 -9.71 1.81 -13.16
C TYR A 48 -9.05 2.08 -14.51
N ILE A 49 -7.91 1.44 -14.78
CA ILE A 49 -7.25 1.50 -16.09
C ILE A 49 -8.12 0.81 -17.14
N GLN A 50 -8.70 -0.35 -16.83
CA GLN A 50 -9.61 -1.06 -17.75
C GLN A 50 -10.89 -0.25 -18.05
N ASP A 51 -11.45 0.41 -17.05
CA ASP A 51 -12.62 1.28 -17.21
C ASP A 51 -12.27 2.51 -18.08
N ALA A 52 -11.12 3.13 -17.84
CA ALA A 52 -10.64 4.26 -18.64
C ALA A 52 -10.35 3.87 -20.11
N GLN A 53 -9.79 2.67 -20.33
CA GLN A 53 -9.63 2.10 -21.67
C GLN A 53 -10.97 1.86 -22.36
N SER A 54 -11.94 1.30 -21.63
CA SER A 54 -13.29 1.03 -22.16
C SER A 54 -14.09 2.30 -22.48
N ALA A 55 -13.72 3.42 -21.85
CA ALA A 55 -14.27 4.75 -22.12
C ALA A 55 -13.47 5.55 -23.17
N ASP A 56 -12.49 4.93 -23.85
CA ASP A 56 -11.58 5.57 -24.81
C ASP A 56 -10.81 6.79 -24.25
N SER A 57 -10.70 6.91 -22.92
CA SER A 57 -10.10 8.06 -22.24
C SER A 57 -8.61 7.83 -22.00
N HIS A 58 -7.80 8.10 -23.01
CA HIS A 58 -6.34 8.03 -22.95
C HIS A 58 -5.73 8.86 -21.80
N PRO A 59 -6.17 10.12 -21.54
CA PRO A 59 -5.63 10.90 -20.43
C PRO A 59 -5.88 10.25 -19.05
N CYS A 60 -7.02 9.57 -18.88
CA CYS A 60 -7.31 8.86 -17.63
C CYS A 60 -6.45 7.61 -17.48
N VAL A 61 -6.19 6.87 -18.57
CA VAL A 61 -5.27 5.72 -18.56
C VAL A 61 -3.88 6.15 -18.10
N GLU A 62 -3.34 7.23 -18.68
CA GLU A 62 -2.02 7.76 -18.31
C GLU A 62 -1.98 8.22 -16.85
N LEU A 63 -3.04 8.90 -16.39
CA LEU A 63 -3.16 9.34 -15.00
C LEU A 63 -3.14 8.14 -14.04
N PHE A 64 -3.96 7.13 -14.26
CA PHE A 64 -4.03 5.97 -13.37
C PHE A 64 -2.74 5.14 -13.36
N GLN A 65 -2.07 5.00 -14.51
CA GLN A 65 -0.76 4.36 -14.57
C GLN A 65 0.30 5.13 -13.77
N LYS A 66 0.30 6.47 -13.88
CA LYS A 66 1.21 7.33 -13.11
C LYS A 66 0.94 7.23 -11.60
N LEU A 67 -0.34 7.23 -11.21
CA LEU A 67 -0.74 7.07 -9.81
C LEU A 67 -0.31 5.69 -9.27
N GLN A 68 -0.56 4.61 -10.02
CA GLN A 68 -0.14 3.25 -9.66
C GLN A 68 1.37 3.16 -9.43
N GLN A 69 2.18 3.75 -10.33
CA GLN A 69 3.63 3.77 -10.18
C GLN A 69 4.06 4.56 -8.92
N SER A 70 3.48 5.73 -8.68
CA SER A 70 3.79 6.57 -7.53
C SER A 70 3.43 5.88 -6.21
N ASP A 71 2.25 5.26 -6.11
CA ASP A 71 1.83 4.56 -4.90
C ASP A 71 2.69 3.33 -4.63
N MET A 72 3.15 2.63 -5.68
CA MET A 72 4.08 1.50 -5.51
C MET A 72 5.40 1.95 -4.87
N GLN A 73 5.97 3.08 -5.30
CA GLN A 73 7.19 3.63 -4.70
C GLN A 73 6.97 4.02 -3.24
N GLN A 74 5.85 4.70 -2.96
CA GLN A 74 5.51 5.14 -1.62
C GLN A 74 5.25 3.96 -0.67
N VAL A 75 4.60 2.89 -1.13
CA VAL A 75 4.41 1.66 -0.36
C VAL A 75 5.75 1.06 0.06
N GLN A 76 6.74 1.01 -0.83
CA GLN A 76 8.07 0.51 -0.50
C GLN A 76 8.77 1.36 0.55
N GLU A 77 8.69 2.68 0.44
CA GLU A 77 9.25 3.64 1.38
C GLU A 77 8.59 3.53 2.77
N ILE A 78 7.25 3.51 2.83
CA ILE A 78 6.52 3.41 4.10
C ILE A 78 6.77 2.06 4.75
N ARG A 79 6.86 0.97 3.98
CA ARG A 79 7.18 -0.36 4.52
C ARG A 79 8.56 -0.37 5.18
N HIS A 80 9.55 0.27 4.57
CA HIS A 80 10.87 0.41 5.15
C HIS A 80 10.81 1.16 6.49
N HIS A 81 10.12 2.30 6.55
CA HIS A 81 9.99 3.07 7.78
C HIS A 81 9.19 2.35 8.87
N LEU A 82 8.12 1.62 8.51
CA LEU A 82 7.38 0.81 9.47
C LEU A 82 8.27 -0.24 10.11
N GLN A 83 9.09 -0.95 9.31
CA GLN A 83 10.05 -1.93 9.84
C GLN A 83 11.05 -1.30 10.80
N GLU A 84 11.55 -0.09 10.50
CA GLU A 84 12.45 0.63 11.40
C GLU A 84 11.77 1.03 12.71
N VAL A 85 10.53 1.55 12.64
CA VAL A 85 9.76 1.95 13.83
C VAL A 85 9.48 0.74 14.72
N MET A 86 9.06 -0.39 14.14
CA MET A 86 8.79 -1.62 14.89
C MET A 86 10.04 -2.21 15.55
N GLN A 87 11.23 -2.02 14.96
CA GLN A 87 12.49 -2.51 15.51
C GLN A 87 13.09 -1.57 16.57
N LYS A 88 12.99 -0.25 16.37
CA LYS A 88 13.71 0.77 17.16
C LYS A 88 12.80 1.51 18.15
N GLY A 89 11.49 1.32 18.10
CA GLY A 89 10.51 1.90 19.01
C GLY A 89 10.15 3.35 18.70
N LYS A 90 11.10 4.18 18.24
CA LYS A 90 10.95 5.50 17.59
C LYS A 90 12.23 5.80 16.80
N MET A 91 12.11 6.36 15.60
CA MET A 91 13.26 7.02 14.95
C MET A 91 13.66 8.26 15.74
#